data_AF-A0A960QPE3-F1
#
_entry.id   AF-A0A960QPE3-F1
#
_cell.length_a   1.000
_cell.length_b   1.000
_cell.length_c   1.000
_cell.angle_alpha   90.00
_cell.angle_beta   90.00
_cell.angle_gamma   90.00
#
_symmetry.space_group_name_H-M   'P 1'
#
loop_
_entity.id
_entity.type
_entity.pdbx_description
1 polymer ?
#
loop_
_entity_poly.entity_id
_entity_poly.type
_entity_poly.pdbx_seq_one_letter_code
_entity_poly.pdbx_strand_id
1 'polypeptide(L)'
;MSGLVTFLKPHQDEVLGCDPLKEATNAFFRGEERGEALLFLLANQCAHFSINTPEDLIEYYRALLSLLFLRKFYEKRDEDLDSQIRPLILKGRVKGFGKQFYLQKGYEVLATFLFENKKEELDFKQLEKGAILHKHLPHPMQTSEMGLIALYFGLIGNDDELLHKGLKCVEFSLSLCDHKGELFQGLWQDEADYQAVTHKETFALLFKVASELAQSSKLQMISESFSEKHYSDPFIQLFNHAFKEIAFPRLSQGLTLYDIDRSLGFLHYQFGETSFVCSAAGINTGISSLHKKGIHIVSMGPHYAPLADSNYYGIFRLSNGSQEGFKDLKIESDETQASFQGWTRIMSPEGGEESEDWLFFNLEAEKEKVDLTVRKSHPNELIPLYYVFFVSADRGYVGEEVELFPGKLDRYQGNVEKVLFKKAKETIEIIPHFESEMKLIPLAGKDHFWSADFLLAFSLKKKLYPYRWTIN
;
A
#
# COMPACT_ATOMS: atom_id res chain seq x y z
N MET A 1 -46.06 45.57 12.89
CA MET A 1 -46.46 44.54 11.91
C MET A 1 -45.23 44.22 11.07
N SER A 2 -44.52 43.17 11.47
CA SER A 2 -43.25 42.70 10.93
C SER A 2 -43.52 41.56 9.95
N GLY A 3 -43.10 41.72 8.68
CA GLY A 3 -43.11 40.64 7.70
C GLY A 3 -41.73 40.00 7.62
N LEU A 4 -41.62 38.75 8.06
CA LEU A 4 -40.46 37.89 7.88
C LEU A 4 -40.34 37.47 6.42
N VAL A 5 -39.15 37.69 5.84
CA VAL A 5 -38.67 37.00 4.63
C VAL A 5 -37.76 35.87 5.12
N THR A 6 -38.26 34.64 5.05
CA THR A 6 -37.48 33.44 5.37
C THR A 6 -36.70 33.04 4.12
N PHE A 7 -35.37 33.08 4.19
CA PHE A 7 -34.48 32.49 3.20
C PHE A 7 -34.63 30.97 3.23
N LEU A 8 -35.16 30.39 2.16
CA LEU A 8 -35.02 28.96 1.88
C LEU A 8 -33.56 28.70 1.47
N LYS A 9 -32.81 28.02 2.34
CA LYS A 9 -31.58 27.32 1.94
C LYS A 9 -31.97 26.22 0.95
N PRO A 10 -31.26 26.03 -0.16
CA PRO A 10 -31.42 24.82 -0.95
C PRO A 10 -30.82 23.66 -0.16
N HIS A 11 -31.66 22.67 0.16
CA HIS A 11 -31.24 21.34 0.57
C HIS A 11 -30.43 20.71 -0.56
N GLN A 12 -29.10 20.67 -0.40
CA GLN A 12 -28.24 19.67 -1.02
C GLN A 12 -28.21 18.48 -0.07
N ASP A 13 -29.13 17.56 -0.23
CA ASP A 13 -29.03 16.18 0.25
C ASP A 13 -30.12 15.38 -0.47
N GLU A 14 -29.76 14.16 -0.92
CA GLU A 14 -30.59 13.17 -1.62
C GLU A 14 -30.77 13.34 -3.14
N VAL A 15 -29.68 13.40 -3.88
CA VAL A 15 -29.64 12.77 -5.21
C VAL A 15 -29.10 11.35 -5.02
N LEU A 16 -29.89 10.36 -5.42
CA LEU A 16 -29.62 8.91 -5.42
C LEU A 16 -28.12 8.57 -5.60
N GLY A 17 -27.61 7.68 -4.74
CA GLY A 17 -26.18 7.39 -4.56
C GLY A 17 -25.50 6.64 -5.71
N CYS A 18 -25.41 7.27 -6.86
CA CYS A 18 -24.58 6.84 -7.98
C CYS A 18 -23.34 7.73 -8.03
N ASP A 19 -22.17 7.13 -7.90
CA ASP A 19 -20.89 7.77 -8.15
C ASP A 19 -20.81 8.17 -9.65
N PRO A 20 -20.81 9.47 -9.99
CA PRO A 20 -20.84 9.93 -11.37
C PRO A 20 -19.66 9.43 -12.20
N LEU A 21 -18.49 9.28 -11.58
CA LEU A 21 -17.30 8.75 -12.24
C LEU A 21 -17.52 7.30 -12.65
N LYS A 22 -17.98 6.47 -11.70
CA LYS A 22 -18.29 5.06 -11.95
C LYS A 22 -19.40 4.90 -13.00
N GLU A 23 -20.43 5.75 -12.95
CA GLU A 23 -21.50 5.73 -13.95
C GLU A 23 -21.00 6.10 -15.35
N ALA A 24 -20.20 7.17 -15.47
CA ALA A 24 -19.62 7.62 -16.73
C ALA A 24 -18.72 6.55 -17.37
N THR A 25 -17.85 5.93 -16.56
CA THR A 25 -16.97 4.86 -17.01
C THR A 25 -17.74 3.61 -17.44
N ASN A 26 -18.76 3.21 -16.67
CA ASN A 26 -19.62 2.08 -17.06
C ASN A 26 -20.41 2.37 -18.33
N ALA A 27 -20.94 3.59 -18.49
CA ALA A 27 -21.66 4.01 -19.69
C ALA A 27 -20.74 3.93 -20.92
N PHE A 28 -19.49 4.39 -20.81
CA PHE A 28 -18.48 4.29 -21.87
C PHE A 28 -18.24 2.83 -22.30
N PHE A 29 -17.94 1.94 -21.35
CA PHE A 29 -17.68 0.53 -21.69
C PHE A 29 -18.91 -0.24 -22.16
N ARG A 30 -20.12 0.27 -21.91
CA ARG A 30 -21.37 -0.25 -22.48
C ARG A 30 -21.73 0.35 -23.84
N GLY A 31 -20.97 1.34 -24.34
CA GLY A 31 -21.25 2.04 -25.59
C GLY A 31 -22.50 2.92 -25.53
N GLU A 32 -22.83 3.48 -24.35
CA GLU A 32 -24.03 4.29 -24.16
C GLU A 32 -23.78 5.76 -24.52
N GLU A 33 -24.66 6.35 -25.36
CA GLU A 33 -24.54 7.76 -25.79
C GLU A 33 -24.69 8.79 -24.64
N ARG A 34 -25.35 8.40 -23.53
CA ARG A 34 -25.50 9.28 -22.36
C ARG A 34 -24.17 9.60 -21.65
N GLY A 35 -23.09 8.91 -22.00
CA GLY A 35 -21.77 9.14 -21.45
C GLY A 35 -21.30 10.59 -21.55
N GLU A 36 -21.71 11.32 -22.59
CA GLU A 36 -21.34 12.72 -22.79
C GLU A 36 -21.94 13.66 -21.73
N ALA A 37 -23.22 13.49 -21.41
CA ALA A 37 -23.88 14.28 -20.37
C ALA A 37 -23.23 14.02 -18.99
N LEU A 38 -22.73 12.81 -18.78
CA LEU A 38 -22.00 12.43 -17.57
C LEU A 38 -20.61 13.11 -17.49
N LEU A 39 -20.00 13.51 -18.61
CA LEU A 39 -18.73 14.27 -18.58
C LEU A 39 -18.91 15.66 -17.96
N PHE A 40 -20.02 16.35 -18.28
CA PHE A 40 -20.34 17.64 -17.67
C PHE A 40 -20.61 17.50 -16.16
N LEU A 41 -21.30 16.43 -15.76
CA LEU A 41 -21.54 16.14 -14.35
C LEU A 41 -20.22 15.87 -13.60
N LEU A 42 -19.32 15.09 -14.19
CA LEU A 42 -18.01 14.78 -13.62
C LEU A 42 -17.12 16.04 -13.57
N ALA A 43 -17.12 16.87 -14.60
CA ALA A 43 -16.42 18.17 -14.59
C ALA A 43 -16.93 19.07 -13.46
N ASN A 44 -18.25 19.13 -13.26
CA ASN A 44 -18.87 19.86 -12.17
C ASN A 44 -18.48 19.28 -10.79
N GLN A 45 -18.41 17.96 -10.65
CA GLN A 45 -17.94 17.31 -9.42
C GLN A 45 -16.48 17.68 -9.11
N CYS A 46 -15.58 17.60 -10.10
CA CYS A 46 -14.19 18.02 -9.95
C CYS A 46 -14.08 19.51 -9.58
N ALA A 47 -14.93 20.38 -10.12
CA ALA A 47 -14.95 21.81 -9.79
C ALA A 47 -15.20 22.04 -8.29
N HIS A 48 -16.10 21.26 -7.68
CA HIS A 48 -16.48 21.37 -6.27
C HIS A 48 -15.62 20.53 -5.32
N PHE A 49 -14.72 19.69 -5.84
CA PHE A 49 -13.83 18.86 -5.03
C PHE A 49 -12.92 19.73 -4.13
N SER A 50 -12.89 19.47 -2.82
CA SER A 50 -12.03 20.20 -1.89
C SER A 50 -10.68 19.53 -1.78
N ILE A 51 -9.59 20.31 -1.91
CA ILE A 51 -8.22 19.82 -1.84
C ILE A 51 -7.57 20.44 -0.61
N ASN A 52 -7.53 19.70 0.50
CA ASN A 52 -6.98 20.13 1.78
C ASN A 52 -5.75 19.32 2.19
N THR A 53 -5.64 18.07 1.74
CA THR A 53 -4.51 17.18 2.02
C THR A 53 -3.86 16.64 0.72
N PRO A 54 -2.63 16.09 0.78
CA PRO A 54 -2.03 15.38 -0.34
C PRO A 54 -2.89 14.23 -0.87
N GLU A 55 -3.60 13.54 0.02
CA GLU A 55 -4.51 12.44 -0.31
C GLU A 55 -5.74 12.97 -1.07
N ASP A 56 -6.32 14.11 -0.65
CA ASP A 56 -7.37 14.79 -1.43
C ASP A 56 -6.89 15.16 -2.85
N LEU A 57 -5.62 15.54 -2.99
CA LEU A 57 -5.04 15.88 -4.29
C LEU A 57 -4.92 14.64 -5.20
N ILE A 58 -4.57 13.47 -4.65
CA ILE A 58 -4.54 12.21 -5.39
C ILE A 58 -5.93 11.90 -5.93
N GLU A 59 -6.93 11.90 -5.06
CA GLU A 59 -8.32 11.59 -5.43
C GLU A 59 -8.86 12.60 -6.47
N TYR A 60 -8.55 13.88 -6.28
CA TYR A 60 -8.84 14.91 -7.27
C TYR A 60 -8.24 14.59 -8.65
N TYR A 61 -6.95 14.24 -8.70
CA TYR A 61 -6.28 13.93 -9.96
C TYR A 61 -6.80 12.64 -10.59
N ARG A 62 -7.08 11.58 -9.81
CA ARG A 62 -7.70 10.36 -10.34
C ARG A 62 -9.04 10.65 -11.01
N ALA A 63 -9.89 11.48 -10.39
CA ALA A 63 -11.15 11.92 -10.98
C ALA A 63 -10.94 12.78 -12.25
N LEU A 64 -10.04 13.76 -12.19
CA LEU A 64 -9.73 14.64 -13.33
C LEU A 64 -9.13 13.86 -14.51
N LEU A 65 -8.20 12.94 -14.25
CA LEU A 65 -7.58 12.12 -15.29
C LEU A 65 -8.59 11.15 -15.90
N SER A 66 -9.50 10.60 -15.09
CA SER A 66 -10.59 9.78 -15.62
C SER A 66 -11.51 10.57 -16.54
N LEU A 67 -11.88 11.80 -16.17
CA LEU A 67 -12.62 12.73 -17.05
C LEU A 67 -11.86 12.97 -18.36
N LEU A 68 -10.56 13.22 -18.28
CA LEU A 68 -9.71 13.50 -19.44
C LEU A 68 -9.53 12.28 -20.36
N PHE A 69 -9.39 11.09 -19.80
CA PHE A 69 -9.38 9.84 -20.56
C PHE A 69 -10.70 9.64 -21.28
N LEU A 70 -11.84 9.75 -20.57
CA LEU A 70 -13.15 9.62 -21.18
C LEU A 70 -13.35 10.64 -22.31
N ARG A 71 -13.06 11.92 -22.07
CA ARG A 71 -13.11 12.99 -23.10
C ARG A 71 -12.25 12.62 -24.31
N LYS A 72 -11.05 12.09 -24.10
CA LYS A 72 -10.16 11.64 -25.19
C LYS A 72 -10.77 10.47 -25.96
N PHE A 73 -11.30 9.46 -25.28
CA PHE A 73 -11.84 8.24 -25.90
C PHE A 73 -13.17 8.45 -26.64
N TYR A 74 -14.00 9.41 -26.21
CA TYR A 74 -15.18 9.80 -26.98
C TYR A 74 -14.84 10.56 -28.28
N GLU A 75 -13.57 10.92 -28.50
CA GLU A 75 -13.08 11.69 -29.66
C GLU A 75 -13.84 13.00 -29.94
N LYS A 76 -14.63 13.48 -28.98
CA LYS A 76 -15.49 14.64 -29.14
C LYS A 76 -14.85 15.87 -28.53
N ARG A 77 -14.64 16.89 -29.36
CA ARG A 77 -14.30 18.23 -28.89
C ARG A 77 -15.58 19.02 -28.71
N ASP A 78 -15.79 19.47 -27.48
CA ASP A 78 -16.89 20.34 -27.08
C ASP A 78 -16.27 21.56 -26.41
N GLU A 79 -16.48 22.74 -26.99
CA GLU A 79 -15.84 23.98 -26.51
C GLU A 79 -16.32 24.35 -25.10
N ASP A 80 -17.58 24.05 -24.77
CA ASP A 80 -18.15 24.35 -23.46
C ASP A 80 -17.53 23.43 -22.40
N LEU A 81 -17.44 22.12 -22.68
CA LEU A 81 -16.76 21.18 -21.79
C LEU A 81 -15.26 21.52 -21.64
N ASP A 82 -14.58 21.85 -22.73
CA ASP A 82 -13.17 22.23 -22.71
C ASP A 82 -12.92 23.51 -21.90
N SER A 83 -13.85 24.46 -21.97
CA SER A 83 -13.82 25.69 -21.17
C SER A 83 -13.95 25.40 -19.67
N GLN A 84 -14.66 24.33 -19.29
CA GLN A 84 -14.80 23.88 -17.90
C GLN A 84 -13.60 23.07 -17.42
N ILE A 85 -13.01 22.23 -18.29
CA ILE A 85 -11.86 21.38 -17.95
C ILE A 85 -10.59 22.19 -17.70
N ARG A 86 -10.33 23.23 -18.50
CA ARG A 86 -9.09 24.02 -18.40
C ARG A 86 -8.87 24.62 -16.99
N PRO A 87 -9.86 25.26 -16.34
CA PRO A 87 -9.76 25.67 -14.94
C PRO A 87 -9.47 24.53 -13.95
N LEU A 88 -9.93 23.30 -14.21
CA LEU A 88 -9.67 22.15 -13.34
C LEU A 88 -8.19 21.73 -13.39
N ILE A 89 -7.60 21.71 -14.57
CA ILE A 89 -6.15 21.42 -14.70
C ILE A 89 -5.34 22.48 -13.95
N LEU A 90 -5.73 23.76 -14.06
CA LEU A 90 -5.09 24.86 -13.32
C LEU A 90 -5.29 24.73 -11.80
N LYS A 91 -6.48 24.34 -11.35
CA LYS A 91 -6.79 24.13 -9.93
C LYS A 91 -5.84 23.11 -9.29
N GLY A 92 -5.60 21.98 -9.94
CA GLY A 92 -4.65 20.97 -9.45
C GLY A 92 -3.23 21.52 -9.33
N ARG A 93 -2.75 22.19 -10.39
CA ARG A 93 -1.41 22.80 -10.43
C ARG A 93 -1.20 23.86 -9.33
N VAL A 94 -2.20 24.70 -9.07
CA VAL A 94 -2.12 25.80 -8.08
C VAL A 94 -2.18 25.28 -6.65
N LYS A 95 -2.93 24.21 -6.40
CA LYS A 95 -3.14 23.63 -5.06
C LYS A 95 -2.04 22.66 -4.60
N GLY A 96 -1.04 22.40 -5.44
CA GLY A 96 0.01 21.41 -5.19
C GLY A 96 0.70 21.49 -3.83
N PHE A 97 1.07 20.32 -3.29
CA PHE A 97 1.73 20.18 -1.98
C PHE A 97 3.28 20.25 -2.05
N GLY A 98 3.82 20.90 -3.08
CA GLY A 98 5.25 21.16 -3.23
C GLY A 98 6.05 20.02 -3.87
N LYS A 99 7.38 20.21 -3.97
CA LYS A 99 8.30 19.37 -4.77
C LYS A 99 8.53 17.95 -4.22
N GLN A 100 8.01 17.62 -3.04
CA GLN A 100 8.22 16.32 -2.40
C GLN A 100 7.18 15.28 -2.83
N PHE A 101 6.10 15.70 -3.50
CA PHE A 101 5.03 14.82 -3.93
C PHE A 101 5.17 14.47 -5.42
N TYR A 102 6.06 13.51 -5.73
CA TYR A 102 6.46 13.20 -7.10
C TYR A 102 5.28 12.77 -8.00
N LEU A 103 4.31 12.03 -7.44
CA LEU A 103 3.13 11.57 -8.17
C LEU A 103 2.31 12.72 -8.77
N GLN A 104 2.20 13.85 -8.06
CA GLN A 104 1.51 15.04 -8.58
C GLN A 104 2.08 15.48 -9.93
N LYS A 105 3.41 15.51 -10.08
CA LYS A 105 4.01 15.95 -11.36
C LYS A 105 3.65 14.99 -12.49
N GLY A 106 3.64 13.68 -12.21
CA GLY A 106 3.18 12.66 -13.16
C GLY A 106 1.74 12.92 -13.61
N TYR A 107 0.84 13.18 -12.67
CA TYR A 107 -0.55 13.49 -12.97
C TYR A 107 -0.72 14.80 -13.74
N GLU A 108 0.02 15.86 -13.40
CA GLU A 108 -0.03 17.13 -14.13
C GLU A 108 0.37 16.97 -15.59
N VAL A 109 1.48 16.24 -15.84
CA VAL A 109 1.98 15.99 -17.19
C VAL A 109 0.98 15.12 -17.96
N LEU A 110 0.42 14.08 -17.33
CA LEU A 110 -0.62 13.24 -17.95
C LEU A 110 -1.88 14.03 -18.26
N ALA A 111 -2.37 14.86 -17.33
CA ALA A 111 -3.56 15.67 -17.55
C ALA A 111 -3.39 16.64 -18.73
N THR A 112 -2.21 17.27 -18.80
CA THR A 112 -1.87 18.19 -19.90
C THR A 112 -1.78 17.45 -21.23
N PHE A 113 -1.14 16.29 -21.23
CA PHE A 113 -1.04 15.46 -22.42
C PHE A 113 -2.41 14.99 -22.91
N LEU A 114 -3.29 14.51 -22.01
CA LEU A 114 -4.64 14.08 -22.39
C LEU A 114 -5.51 15.23 -22.88
N PHE A 115 -5.33 16.45 -22.35
CA PHE A 115 -6.11 17.61 -22.74
C PHE A 115 -5.62 18.27 -24.04
N GLU A 116 -4.32 18.54 -24.12
CA GLU A 116 -3.69 19.36 -25.17
C GLU A 116 -2.98 18.53 -26.24
N ASN A 117 -2.84 17.21 -26.05
CA ASN A 117 -1.99 16.33 -26.85
C ASN A 117 -0.53 16.80 -26.93
N LYS A 118 -0.05 17.46 -25.86
CA LYS A 118 1.30 17.98 -25.74
C LYS A 118 2.05 17.22 -24.66
N LYS A 119 3.11 16.49 -25.04
CA LYS A 119 4.01 15.83 -24.08
C LYS A 119 4.89 16.91 -23.43
N GLU A 120 4.63 17.21 -22.17
CA GLU A 120 5.59 17.90 -21.30
C GLU A 120 6.67 16.91 -20.85
N GLU A 121 7.84 17.44 -20.46
CA GLU A 121 8.90 16.62 -19.88
C GLU A 121 8.45 16.03 -18.53
N LEU A 122 8.54 14.72 -18.40
CA LEU A 122 8.31 14.00 -17.15
C LEU A 122 9.67 13.59 -16.58
N ASP A 123 10.15 14.36 -15.61
CA ASP A 123 11.26 13.96 -14.76
C ASP A 123 10.79 13.83 -13.32
N PHE A 124 11.10 12.69 -12.71
CA PHE A 124 10.78 12.39 -11.33
C PHE A 124 11.93 11.64 -10.68
N LYS A 125 12.11 11.90 -9.37
CA LYS A 125 13.12 11.20 -8.59
C LYS A 125 12.53 9.92 -8.04
N GLN A 126 13.30 8.84 -8.18
CA GLN A 126 13.05 7.56 -7.55
C GLN A 126 14.34 7.07 -6.91
N LEU A 127 14.24 6.18 -5.94
CA LEU A 127 15.41 5.48 -5.40
C LEU A 127 16.06 4.64 -6.50
N GLU A 128 17.31 4.23 -6.27
CA GLU A 128 18.04 3.36 -7.20
C GLU A 128 17.23 2.10 -7.55
N LYS A 129 16.50 1.58 -6.56
CA LYS A 129 15.63 0.40 -6.63
C LYS A 129 14.22 0.67 -7.13
N GLY A 130 13.89 1.91 -7.50
CA GLY A 130 12.64 2.28 -8.15
C GLY A 130 11.53 2.82 -7.25
N ALA A 131 11.69 2.75 -5.92
CA ALA A 131 10.70 3.28 -4.99
C ALA A 131 10.52 4.80 -5.13
N ILE A 132 9.28 5.28 -5.06
CA ILE A 132 8.95 6.70 -4.88
C ILE A 132 8.76 6.97 -3.40
N LEU A 133 9.48 7.96 -2.89
CA LEU A 133 9.35 8.37 -1.50
C LEU A 133 8.17 9.33 -1.32
N HIS A 134 7.31 9.02 -0.36
CA HIS A 134 6.28 9.87 0.23
C HIS A 134 6.58 10.01 1.72
N LYS A 135 6.67 11.25 2.24
CA LYS A 135 7.02 11.49 3.66
C LYS A 135 8.27 10.71 4.11
N HIS A 136 9.28 10.59 3.24
CA HIS A 136 10.54 9.86 3.49
C HIS A 136 10.44 8.32 3.55
N LEU A 137 9.34 7.73 3.09
CA LEU A 137 9.18 6.28 2.97
C LEU A 137 8.68 5.88 1.59
N PRO A 138 9.00 4.67 1.13
CA PRO A 138 8.35 4.13 -0.05
C PRO A 138 6.83 4.13 0.14
N HIS A 139 6.09 4.60 -0.87
CA HIS A 139 4.65 4.42 -0.90
C HIS A 139 4.29 3.46 -2.03
N PRO A 140 3.85 2.23 -1.72
CA PRO A 140 3.61 1.19 -2.72
C PRO A 140 2.71 1.67 -3.86
N MET A 141 1.52 2.22 -3.54
CA MET A 141 0.59 2.73 -4.55
C MET A 141 1.14 3.85 -5.41
N GLN A 142 1.71 4.89 -4.79
CA GLN A 142 2.22 6.02 -5.54
C GLN A 142 3.37 5.59 -6.46
N THR A 143 4.18 4.61 -6.03
CA THR A 143 5.22 4.01 -6.85
C THR A 143 4.61 3.27 -8.05
N SER A 144 3.59 2.44 -7.83
CA SER A 144 2.94 1.68 -8.90
C SER A 144 2.25 2.58 -9.93
N GLU A 145 1.54 3.62 -9.48
CA GLU A 145 0.90 4.57 -10.39
C GLU A 145 1.89 5.44 -11.15
N MET A 146 2.96 5.92 -10.50
CA MET A 146 4.05 6.59 -11.20
C MET A 146 4.69 5.66 -12.23
N GLY A 147 4.85 4.37 -11.89
CA GLY A 147 5.30 3.33 -12.82
C GLY A 147 4.39 3.23 -14.05
N LEU A 148 3.07 3.19 -13.87
CA LEU A 148 2.09 3.17 -14.97
C LEU A 148 2.21 4.42 -15.85
N ILE A 149 2.33 5.60 -15.25
CA ILE A 149 2.49 6.88 -15.98
C ILE A 149 3.79 6.89 -16.79
N ALA A 150 4.90 6.49 -16.17
CA ALA A 150 6.20 6.42 -16.83
C ALA A 150 6.20 5.42 -17.99
N LEU A 151 5.62 4.22 -17.80
CA LEU A 151 5.48 3.22 -18.86
C LEU A 151 4.58 3.72 -20.00
N TYR A 152 3.45 4.37 -19.67
CA TYR A 152 2.57 4.97 -20.67
C TYR A 152 3.30 5.99 -21.55
N PHE A 153 4.00 6.96 -20.93
CA PHE A 153 4.77 7.97 -21.65
C PHE A 153 5.98 7.41 -22.39
N GLY A 154 6.61 6.37 -21.82
CA GLY A 154 7.67 5.60 -22.43
C GLY A 154 7.22 4.95 -23.75
N LEU A 155 6.07 4.27 -23.72
CA LEU A 155 5.51 3.59 -24.88
C LEU A 155 5.04 4.56 -25.97
N ILE A 156 4.21 5.55 -25.63
CA ILE A 156 3.68 6.48 -26.65
C ILE A 156 4.77 7.40 -27.24
N GLY A 157 5.82 7.65 -26.47
CA GLY A 157 6.91 8.55 -26.83
C GLY A 157 8.13 7.85 -27.41
N ASN A 158 8.18 6.51 -27.42
CA ASN A 158 9.39 5.72 -27.66
C ASN A 158 10.58 6.22 -26.81
N ASP A 159 10.33 6.41 -25.52
CA ASP A 159 11.25 7.02 -24.57
C ASP A 159 11.81 5.96 -23.63
N ASP A 160 12.97 5.43 -24.00
CA ASP A 160 13.64 4.32 -23.31
C ASP A 160 14.00 4.66 -21.85
N GLU A 161 14.29 5.93 -21.55
CA GLU A 161 14.60 6.36 -20.19
C GLU A 161 13.36 6.24 -19.30
N LEU A 162 12.20 6.70 -19.77
CA LEU A 162 10.94 6.57 -19.05
C LEU A 162 10.49 5.11 -18.92
N LEU A 163 10.68 4.29 -19.96
CA LEU A 163 10.44 2.86 -19.88
C LEU A 163 11.30 2.22 -18.78
N HIS A 164 12.60 2.56 -18.74
CA HIS A 164 13.51 2.03 -17.72
C HIS A 164 13.14 2.51 -16.30
N LYS A 165 12.79 3.79 -16.11
CA LYS A 165 12.30 4.30 -14.81
C LYS A 165 11.02 3.58 -14.38
N GLY A 166 10.08 3.39 -15.31
CA GLY A 166 8.84 2.65 -15.07
C GLY A 166 9.08 1.19 -14.68
N LEU A 167 9.97 0.48 -15.38
CA LEU A 167 10.33 -0.90 -15.04
C LEU A 167 10.99 -1.02 -13.67
N LYS A 168 11.80 -0.04 -13.24
CA LYS A 168 12.31 -0.03 -11.86
C LYS A 168 11.20 0.08 -10.82
N CYS A 169 10.14 0.85 -11.09
CA CYS A 169 8.95 0.86 -10.22
C CYS A 169 8.27 -0.52 -10.16
N VAL A 170 8.30 -1.28 -11.26
CA VAL A 170 7.82 -2.68 -11.30
C VAL A 170 8.71 -3.58 -10.43
N GLU A 171 10.03 -3.46 -10.53
CA GLU A 171 10.97 -4.25 -9.71
C GLU A 171 10.75 -4.03 -8.21
N PHE A 172 10.59 -2.77 -7.80
CA PHE A 172 10.21 -2.44 -6.43
C PHE A 172 8.87 -3.08 -6.05
N SER A 173 7.84 -2.92 -6.88
CA SER A 173 6.51 -3.50 -6.62
C SER A 173 6.57 -5.03 -6.52
N LEU A 174 7.42 -5.68 -7.31
CA LEU A 174 7.64 -7.12 -7.27
C LEU A 174 8.32 -7.58 -5.98
N SER A 175 9.21 -6.77 -5.38
CA SER A 175 9.80 -7.06 -4.06
C SER A 175 8.80 -6.98 -2.90
N LEU A 176 7.59 -6.46 -3.15
CA LEU A 176 6.49 -6.45 -2.19
C LEU A 176 5.52 -7.63 -2.39
N CYS A 177 5.86 -8.56 -3.28
CA CYS A 177 5.08 -9.77 -3.54
C CYS A 177 5.74 -10.99 -2.90
N ASP A 178 4.93 -11.90 -2.38
CA ASP A 178 5.40 -13.19 -1.89
C ASP A 178 5.64 -14.22 -3.02
N HIS A 179 5.93 -15.46 -2.63
CA HIS A 179 6.14 -16.61 -3.51
C HIS A 179 4.95 -16.95 -4.44
N LYS A 180 3.73 -16.52 -4.10
CA LYS A 180 2.51 -16.68 -4.91
C LYS A 180 2.14 -15.41 -5.66
N GLY A 181 2.90 -14.33 -5.48
CA GLY A 181 2.59 -13.04 -6.06
C GLY A 181 1.63 -12.20 -5.23
N GLU A 182 1.41 -12.51 -3.94
CA GLU A 182 0.50 -11.75 -3.07
C GLU A 182 1.20 -10.58 -2.36
N LEU A 183 0.46 -9.48 -2.24
CA LEU A 183 0.58 -8.31 -1.36
C LEU A 183 1.18 -8.52 0.05
N PHE A 184 2.42 -8.10 0.34
CA PHE A 184 2.80 -7.73 1.71
C PHE A 184 2.17 -6.39 2.12
N GLN A 185 0.86 -6.39 2.34
CA GLN A 185 0.04 -5.18 2.48
C GLN A 185 0.33 -4.34 3.72
N GLY A 186 0.86 -4.93 4.79
CA GLY A 186 1.20 -4.21 6.02
C GLY A 186 2.55 -3.49 6.02
N LEU A 187 3.31 -3.54 4.91
CA LEU A 187 4.63 -2.94 4.80
C LEU A 187 4.56 -1.54 4.17
N TRP A 188 5.08 -0.54 4.89
CA TRP A 188 5.11 0.89 4.48
C TRP A 188 3.75 1.48 4.09
N GLN A 189 2.67 0.89 4.59
CA GLN A 189 1.33 1.38 4.43
C GLN A 189 0.68 1.53 5.81
N ASP A 190 0.21 2.73 6.12
CA ASP A 190 -0.65 2.95 7.27
C ASP A 190 -2.00 2.25 7.03
N GLU A 191 -2.61 1.78 8.10
CA GLU A 191 -3.93 1.19 8.09
C GLU A 191 -4.98 2.18 7.59
N ALA A 192 -4.85 3.46 7.95
CA ALA A 192 -5.78 4.51 7.50
C ALA A 192 -5.78 4.69 5.97
N ASP A 193 -4.67 4.35 5.31
CA ASP A 193 -4.49 4.48 3.86
C ASP A 193 -4.77 3.16 3.12
N TYR A 194 -5.21 2.11 3.82
CA TYR A 194 -5.40 0.79 3.24
C TYR A 194 -6.66 0.68 2.36
N GLN A 195 -6.44 0.45 1.06
CA GLN A 195 -7.49 0.26 0.05
C GLN A 195 -7.26 -1.04 -0.74
N ALA A 196 -7.69 -2.17 -0.18
CA ALA A 196 -7.40 -3.51 -0.69
C ALA A 196 -7.66 -3.69 -2.20
N VAL A 197 -8.83 -3.25 -2.67
CA VAL A 197 -9.27 -3.45 -4.06
C VAL A 197 -8.41 -2.62 -5.03
N THR A 198 -8.34 -1.30 -4.82
CA THR A 198 -7.57 -0.38 -5.67
C THR A 198 -6.09 -0.77 -5.70
N HIS A 199 -5.54 -1.27 -4.59
CA HIS A 199 -4.18 -1.81 -4.53
C HIS A 199 -3.97 -2.97 -5.49
N LYS A 200 -4.79 -4.02 -5.35
CA LYS A 200 -4.68 -5.20 -6.19
C LYS A 200 -4.84 -4.85 -7.67
N GLU A 201 -5.80 -4.00 -8.00
CA GLU A 201 -6.07 -3.59 -9.38
C GLU A 201 -4.91 -2.78 -10.01
N THR A 202 -4.32 -1.87 -9.24
CA THR A 202 -3.17 -1.06 -9.70
C THR A 202 -1.94 -1.94 -9.96
N PHE A 203 -1.63 -2.84 -9.02
CA PHE A 203 -0.52 -3.80 -9.17
C PHE A 203 -0.79 -4.78 -10.32
N ALA A 204 -2.03 -5.28 -10.45
CA ALA A 204 -2.42 -6.14 -11.56
C ALA A 204 -2.13 -5.48 -12.90
N LEU A 205 -2.56 -4.22 -13.09
CA LEU A 205 -2.31 -3.49 -14.32
C LEU A 205 -0.82 -3.23 -14.54
N LEU A 206 -0.09 -2.84 -13.50
CA LEU A 206 1.36 -2.60 -13.59
C LEU A 206 2.11 -3.85 -14.07
N PHE A 207 1.85 -5.00 -13.44
CA PHE A 207 2.48 -6.25 -13.82
C PHE A 207 2.04 -6.75 -15.19
N LYS A 208 0.79 -6.50 -15.60
CA LYS A 208 0.32 -6.81 -16.95
C LYS A 208 1.12 -6.05 -18.01
N VAL A 209 1.22 -4.73 -17.86
CA VAL A 209 1.96 -3.86 -18.80
C VAL A 209 3.44 -4.27 -18.85
N ALA A 210 4.03 -4.53 -17.69
CA ALA A 210 5.40 -5.02 -17.60
C ALA A 210 5.58 -6.42 -18.23
N SER A 211 4.58 -7.31 -18.10
CA SER A 211 4.63 -8.66 -18.70
C SER A 211 4.64 -8.61 -20.22
N GLU A 212 3.91 -7.67 -20.82
CA GLU A 212 3.90 -7.46 -22.27
C GLU A 212 5.25 -6.92 -22.76
N LEU A 213 5.82 -5.95 -22.03
CA LEU A 213 7.14 -5.37 -22.33
C LEU A 213 8.29 -6.38 -22.21
N ALA A 214 8.31 -7.13 -21.10
CA ALA A 214 9.38 -8.06 -20.75
C ALA A 214 9.15 -9.49 -21.25
N GLN A 215 7.97 -9.78 -21.83
CA GLN A 215 7.52 -11.13 -22.21
C GLN A 215 7.64 -12.13 -21.05
N SER A 216 7.27 -11.70 -19.85
CA SER A 216 7.45 -12.47 -18.62
C SER A 216 6.17 -13.19 -18.22
N SER A 217 6.14 -14.51 -18.36
CA SER A 217 5.02 -15.35 -17.89
C SER A 217 4.82 -15.27 -16.38
N LYS A 218 5.90 -15.06 -15.61
CA LYS A 218 5.81 -14.86 -14.15
C LYS A 218 4.99 -13.62 -13.80
N LEU A 219 5.27 -12.48 -14.44
CA LEU A 219 4.52 -11.25 -14.21
C LEU A 219 3.07 -11.37 -14.67
N GLN A 220 2.84 -12.08 -15.77
CA GLN A 220 1.48 -12.37 -16.24
C GLN A 220 0.71 -13.16 -15.18
N MET A 221 1.29 -14.24 -14.64
CA MET A 221 0.66 -15.04 -13.59
C MET A 221 0.34 -14.21 -12.33
N ILE A 222 1.25 -13.31 -11.93
CA ILE A 222 1.03 -12.41 -10.79
C ILE A 222 -0.08 -11.40 -11.10
N SER A 223 -0.10 -10.83 -12.30
CA SER A 223 -1.18 -9.94 -12.72
C SER A 223 -2.55 -10.62 -12.66
N GLU A 224 -2.62 -11.86 -13.15
CA GLU A 224 -3.84 -12.68 -13.16
C GLU A 224 -4.29 -13.09 -11.75
N SER A 225 -3.38 -13.24 -10.77
CA SER A 225 -3.74 -13.56 -9.39
C SER A 225 -4.42 -12.40 -8.65
N PHE A 226 -4.13 -11.15 -9.05
CA PHE A 226 -4.77 -9.96 -8.52
C PHE A 226 -6.09 -9.60 -9.20
N SER A 227 -6.25 -9.99 -10.45
CA SER A 227 -7.36 -9.56 -11.30
C SER A 227 -8.61 -10.42 -11.06
N GLU A 228 -9.67 -9.82 -10.52
CA GLU A 228 -11.01 -10.27 -10.87
C GLU A 228 -11.22 -10.09 -12.38
N LYS A 229 -12.19 -10.78 -13.02
CA LYS A 229 -12.36 -10.74 -14.49
C LYS A 229 -12.45 -9.32 -15.07
N HIS A 230 -12.79 -8.33 -14.25
CA HIS A 230 -12.86 -6.91 -14.59
C HIS A 230 -12.30 -6.05 -13.46
N TYR A 231 -11.57 -4.99 -13.81
CA TYR A 231 -11.22 -3.92 -12.88
C TYR A 231 -12.50 -3.18 -12.46
N SER A 232 -12.63 -2.86 -11.17
CA SER A 232 -13.77 -2.16 -10.59
C SER A 232 -13.48 -0.68 -10.37
N ASP A 233 -12.22 -0.28 -10.21
CA ASP A 233 -11.77 1.09 -10.10
C ASP A 233 -11.85 1.80 -11.46
N PRO A 234 -12.60 2.92 -11.57
CA PRO A 234 -12.77 3.62 -12.85
C PRO A 234 -11.48 4.14 -13.45
N PHE A 235 -10.54 4.62 -12.63
CA PHE A 235 -9.27 5.18 -13.09
C PHE A 235 -8.40 4.07 -13.68
N ILE A 236 -8.29 2.92 -13.00
CA ILE A 236 -7.53 1.77 -13.48
C ILE A 236 -8.15 1.15 -14.74
N GLN A 237 -9.48 1.09 -14.84
CA GLN A 237 -10.17 0.63 -16.04
C GLN A 237 -9.80 1.47 -17.28
N LEU A 238 -9.84 2.80 -17.15
CA LEU A 238 -9.52 3.74 -18.23
C LEU A 238 -8.04 3.68 -18.60
N PHE A 239 -7.15 3.55 -17.62
CA PHE A 239 -5.72 3.39 -17.87
C PHE A 239 -5.41 2.09 -18.61
N ASN A 240 -6.04 0.97 -18.22
CA ASN A 240 -5.95 -0.31 -18.94
C ASN A 240 -6.49 -0.20 -20.37
N HIS A 241 -7.56 0.57 -20.60
CA HIS A 241 -8.04 0.85 -21.97
C HIS A 241 -7.00 1.63 -22.77
N ALA A 242 -6.40 2.67 -22.19
CA ALA A 242 -5.36 3.47 -22.83
C ALA A 242 -4.16 2.62 -23.31
N PHE A 243 -3.77 1.59 -22.56
CA PHE A 243 -2.68 0.69 -22.98
C PHE A 243 -3.05 -0.26 -24.11
N LYS A 244 -4.33 -0.61 -24.29
CA LYS A 244 -4.76 -1.51 -25.39
C LYS A 244 -4.56 -0.88 -26.77
N GLU A 245 -4.47 0.44 -26.84
CA GLU A 245 -4.28 1.19 -28.08
C GLU A 245 -2.80 1.37 -28.44
N ILE A 246 -1.86 0.87 -27.60
CA ILE A 246 -0.44 1.11 -27.76
C ILE A 246 0.29 -0.19 -28.13
N ALA A 247 1.24 -0.10 -29.05
CA ALA A 247 2.11 -1.20 -29.40
C ALA A 247 3.20 -1.40 -28.33
N PHE A 248 3.49 -2.66 -27.99
CA PHE A 248 4.50 -3.01 -26.99
C PHE A 248 5.81 -3.41 -27.68
N PRO A 249 6.87 -2.58 -27.60
CA PRO A 249 8.19 -3.00 -28.03
C PRO A 249 8.73 -4.07 -27.08
N ARG A 250 9.44 -5.05 -27.63
CA ARG A 250 10.10 -6.07 -26.82
C ARG A 250 11.35 -5.47 -26.20
N LEU A 251 11.44 -5.51 -24.87
CA LEU A 251 12.67 -5.16 -24.15
C LEU A 251 13.48 -6.43 -23.87
N SER A 252 14.80 -6.34 -24.07
CA SER A 252 15.73 -7.44 -23.80
C SER A 252 16.16 -7.52 -22.33
N GLN A 253 15.84 -6.49 -21.54
CA GLN A 253 16.23 -6.40 -20.14
C GLN A 253 15.27 -7.21 -19.26
N GLY A 254 15.83 -8.16 -18.50
CA GLY A 254 15.10 -8.87 -17.45
C GLY A 254 14.87 -7.99 -16.22
N LEU A 255 13.82 -8.29 -15.46
CA LEU A 255 13.57 -7.65 -14.16
C LEU A 255 14.40 -8.31 -13.06
N THR A 256 14.93 -7.50 -12.16
CA THR A 256 15.68 -7.95 -11.00
C THR A 256 14.81 -7.88 -9.74
N LEU A 257 14.74 -8.98 -8.99
CA LEU A 257 14.16 -8.96 -7.65
C LEU A 257 15.24 -8.50 -6.66
N TYR A 258 14.87 -7.62 -5.74
CA TYR A 258 15.77 -7.13 -4.71
C TYR A 258 15.54 -7.87 -3.40
N ASP A 259 16.53 -8.66 -2.99
CA ASP A 259 16.51 -9.33 -1.69
C ASP A 259 16.92 -8.36 -0.57
N ILE A 260 17.77 -7.36 -0.86
CA ILE A 260 18.23 -6.38 0.13
C ILE A 260 18.23 -4.97 -0.47
N ASP A 261 17.68 -4.01 0.28
CA ASP A 261 17.87 -2.58 0.03
C ASP A 261 18.30 -1.86 1.32
N ARG A 262 19.59 -1.56 1.42
CA ARG A 262 20.15 -0.85 2.58
C ARG A 262 19.69 0.60 2.69
N SER A 263 19.26 1.24 1.60
CA SER A 263 18.73 2.60 1.66
C SER A 263 17.37 2.67 2.35
N LEU A 264 16.67 1.54 2.43
CA LEU A 264 15.38 1.38 3.08
C LEU A 264 15.45 0.53 4.36
N GLY A 265 16.66 0.05 4.71
CA GLY A 265 16.84 -0.99 5.71
C GLY A 265 15.85 -2.13 5.46
N PHE A 266 15.85 -2.68 4.24
CA PHE A 266 14.87 -3.65 3.76
C PHE A 266 15.51 -4.98 3.40
N LEU A 267 14.79 -6.06 3.70
CA LEU A 267 15.11 -7.44 3.35
C LEU A 267 13.85 -8.12 2.84
N HIS A 268 13.97 -8.83 1.72
CA HIS A 268 13.01 -9.80 1.24
C HIS A 268 13.70 -11.15 1.17
N TYR A 269 13.04 -12.19 1.68
CA TYR A 269 13.53 -13.54 1.63
C TYR A 269 12.41 -14.51 1.30
N GLN A 270 12.73 -15.50 0.48
CA GLN A 270 11.79 -16.51 0.03
C GLN A 270 12.46 -17.89 0.04
N PHE A 271 11.81 -18.86 0.68
CA PHE A 271 12.20 -20.27 0.63
C PHE A 271 10.96 -21.16 0.56
N GLY A 272 10.84 -21.95 -0.50
CA GLY A 272 9.68 -22.83 -0.70
C GLY A 272 8.38 -22.04 -0.73
N GLU A 273 7.44 -22.41 0.15
CA GLU A 273 6.14 -21.75 0.32
C GLU A 273 6.13 -20.72 1.47
N THR A 274 7.30 -20.22 1.85
CA THR A 274 7.47 -19.19 2.87
C THR A 274 8.15 -17.98 2.24
N SER A 275 7.55 -16.81 2.43
CA SER A 275 8.16 -15.52 2.09
C SER A 275 8.03 -14.60 3.28
N PHE A 276 9.06 -13.82 3.56
CA PHE A 276 8.98 -12.76 4.54
C PHE A 276 9.69 -11.52 4.05
N VAL A 277 9.21 -10.37 4.52
CA VAL A 277 9.83 -9.07 4.33
C VAL A 277 10.07 -8.42 5.68
N CYS A 278 11.14 -7.65 5.79
CA CYS A 278 11.46 -6.88 6.97
C CYS A 278 11.95 -5.49 6.55
N SER A 279 11.48 -4.45 7.23
CA SER A 279 12.03 -3.11 7.12
C SER A 279 12.25 -2.47 8.49
N ALA A 280 13.39 -1.80 8.62
CA ALA A 280 13.67 -0.91 9.74
C ALA A 280 13.12 0.50 9.53
N ALA A 281 12.68 0.85 8.31
CA ALA A 281 12.12 2.14 7.98
C ALA A 281 10.58 2.09 8.09
N GLY A 282 9.97 3.13 8.66
CA GLY A 282 8.52 3.17 8.86
C GLY A 282 8.03 4.43 9.54
N ILE A 283 6.75 4.72 9.37
CA ILE A 283 5.96 5.74 10.08
C ILE A 283 4.62 5.05 10.30
N ASN A 284 4.30 4.69 11.54
CA ASN A 284 3.09 3.93 11.89
C ASN A 284 2.96 2.56 11.19
N THR A 285 4.09 1.97 10.78
CA THR A 285 4.09 0.70 10.04
C THR A 285 4.79 -0.40 10.82
N GLY A 286 4.45 -1.65 10.52
CA GLY A 286 5.11 -2.82 11.10
C GLY A 286 6.59 -2.91 10.72
N ILE A 287 7.31 -3.80 11.40
CA ILE A 287 8.71 -4.15 11.11
C ILE A 287 8.77 -5.22 10.02
N SER A 288 7.82 -6.15 10.02
CA SER A 288 7.89 -7.32 9.14
C SER A 288 6.51 -7.87 8.79
N SER A 289 6.47 -8.63 7.70
CA SER A 289 5.33 -9.44 7.27
C SER A 289 5.83 -10.82 6.85
N LEU A 290 5.02 -11.85 7.03
CA LEU A 290 5.36 -13.24 6.70
C LEU A 290 4.17 -13.95 6.11
N HIS A 291 4.34 -14.54 4.93
CA HIS A 291 3.33 -15.34 4.25
C HIS A 291 3.81 -16.78 4.16
N LYS A 292 3.00 -17.72 4.68
CA LYS A 292 3.30 -19.14 4.61
C LYS A 292 2.05 -19.94 4.34
N LYS A 293 2.03 -20.66 3.22
CA LYS A 293 0.95 -21.58 2.83
C LYS A 293 -0.46 -20.94 2.91
N GLY A 294 -0.60 -19.68 2.51
CA GLY A 294 -1.86 -18.93 2.49
C GLY A 294 -2.34 -18.37 3.84
N ILE A 295 -1.62 -18.65 4.94
CA ILE A 295 -1.77 -17.95 6.22
C ILE A 295 -0.76 -16.80 6.22
N HIS A 296 -1.23 -15.59 6.54
CA HIS A 296 -0.41 -14.39 6.47
C HIS A 296 -0.31 -13.74 7.83
N ILE A 297 0.90 -13.54 8.32
CA ILE A 297 1.19 -12.51 9.30
C ILE A 297 1.33 -11.21 8.49
N VAL A 298 0.24 -10.47 8.35
CA VAL A 298 0.15 -9.32 7.45
C VAL A 298 1.05 -8.18 7.90
N SER A 299 1.23 -8.03 9.21
CA SER A 299 2.15 -7.07 9.82
C SER A 299 2.49 -7.48 11.25
N MET A 300 3.74 -7.28 11.67
CA MET A 300 4.18 -7.51 13.05
C MET A 300 5.12 -6.40 13.53
N GLY A 301 4.95 -5.98 14.79
CA GLY A 301 5.67 -4.82 15.31
C GLY A 301 5.27 -4.44 16.74
N PRO A 302 5.89 -3.39 17.30
CA PRO A 302 5.51 -2.83 18.59
C PRO A 302 4.13 -2.14 18.52
N HIS A 303 3.38 -2.14 19.61
CA HIS A 303 2.10 -1.44 19.73
C HIS A 303 1.88 -0.95 21.16
N TYR A 304 1.71 0.35 21.34
CA TYR A 304 1.31 0.92 22.64
C TYR A 304 -0.19 0.74 22.89
N ALA A 305 -0.60 0.52 24.13
CA ALA A 305 -2.02 0.51 24.47
C ALA A 305 -2.67 1.90 24.22
N PRO A 306 -3.96 1.95 23.85
CA PRO A 306 -4.87 0.83 23.60
C PRO A 306 -4.64 0.11 22.26
N LEU A 307 -4.76 -1.22 22.27
CA LEU A 307 -4.63 -2.10 21.07
C LEU A 307 -5.75 -1.91 20.01
N ALA A 308 -6.72 -1.05 20.28
CA ALA A 308 -7.81 -0.75 19.35
C ALA A 308 -7.47 0.44 18.42
N ASP A 309 -6.39 1.16 18.70
CA ASP A 309 -6.00 2.36 17.96
C ASP A 309 -4.69 2.10 17.19
N SER A 310 -4.80 1.99 15.87
CA SER A 310 -3.67 1.73 14.97
C SER A 310 -2.65 2.87 14.92
N ASN A 311 -3.00 4.09 15.39
CA ASN A 311 -2.03 5.19 15.45
C ASN A 311 -0.89 4.94 16.44
N TYR A 312 -1.06 3.98 17.35
CA TYR A 312 -0.06 3.57 18.34
C TYR A 312 0.74 2.33 17.93
N TYR A 313 0.55 1.88 16.69
CA TYR A 313 1.22 0.74 16.13
C TYR A 313 2.48 1.14 15.37
N GLY A 314 3.49 0.28 15.42
CA GLY A 314 4.60 0.31 14.49
C GLY A 314 5.79 1.16 14.94
N ILE A 315 6.64 1.43 13.96
CA ILE A 315 7.94 2.08 14.15
C ILE A 315 7.94 3.48 13.53
N PHE A 316 8.91 4.29 13.98
CA PHE A 316 9.19 5.60 13.40
C PHE A 316 10.68 5.72 13.06
N ARG A 317 11.05 5.45 11.82
CA ARG A 317 12.42 5.62 11.33
C ARG A 317 12.39 5.96 9.85
N LEU A 318 12.78 7.19 9.52
CA LEU A 318 12.70 7.73 8.17
C LEU A 318 13.84 7.20 7.29
N SER A 319 13.58 7.05 5.99
CA SER A 319 14.62 6.85 4.98
C SER A 319 14.92 8.16 4.25
N ASN A 320 16.19 8.51 4.14
CA ASN A 320 16.63 9.59 3.26
C ASN A 320 17.03 9.07 1.86
N GLY A 321 16.74 7.81 1.54
CA GLY A 321 17.17 7.15 0.30
C GLY A 321 18.67 6.88 0.22
N SER A 322 19.42 7.12 1.30
CA SER A 322 20.87 6.86 1.38
C SER A 322 21.14 5.64 2.24
N GLN A 323 22.15 4.85 1.84
CA GLN A 323 22.61 3.69 2.61
C GLN A 323 23.16 4.08 3.99
N GLU A 324 23.62 5.33 4.17
CA GLU A 324 24.15 5.83 5.44
C GLU A 324 23.09 5.85 6.56
N GLY A 325 21.80 5.97 6.20
CA GLY A 325 20.71 6.05 7.16
C GLY A 325 20.49 4.77 7.97
N PHE A 326 21.05 3.64 7.51
CA PHE A 326 20.82 2.31 8.07
C PHE A 326 22.11 1.48 8.22
N LYS A 327 23.27 2.14 8.28
CA LYS A 327 24.57 1.47 8.42
C LYS A 327 24.78 0.71 9.73
N ASP A 328 23.97 1.03 10.75
CA ASP A 328 23.91 0.33 12.03
C ASP A 328 23.22 -1.04 11.93
N LEU A 329 22.52 -1.30 10.81
CA LEU A 329 21.84 -2.57 10.58
C LEU A 329 22.80 -3.62 10.00
N LYS A 330 22.64 -4.85 10.47
CA LYS A 330 23.21 -6.04 9.84
C LYS A 330 22.11 -6.74 9.07
N ILE A 331 22.31 -6.85 7.77
CA ILE A 331 21.37 -7.49 6.84
C ILE A 331 22.20 -8.44 5.98
N GLU A 332 21.85 -9.72 6.05
CA GLU A 332 22.50 -10.83 5.36
C GLU A 332 21.42 -11.75 4.80
N SER A 333 21.62 -12.29 3.60
CA SER A 333 20.71 -13.25 2.97
C SER A 333 21.47 -14.13 1.99
N ASP A 334 21.12 -15.41 1.98
CA ASP A 334 21.48 -16.39 0.96
C ASP A 334 20.25 -17.22 0.57
N GLU A 335 20.45 -18.28 -0.22
CA GLU A 335 19.36 -19.14 -0.72
C GLU A 335 18.60 -19.91 0.37
N THR A 336 19.17 -20.05 1.56
CA THR A 336 18.66 -20.92 2.64
C THR A 336 18.54 -20.23 3.99
N GLN A 337 19.16 -19.07 4.16
CA GLN A 337 19.18 -18.33 5.41
C GLN A 337 19.09 -16.83 5.16
N ALA A 338 18.51 -16.10 6.11
CA ALA A 338 18.55 -14.65 6.14
C ALA A 338 18.59 -14.13 7.57
N SER A 339 19.25 -13.00 7.76
CA SER A 339 19.37 -12.33 9.06
C SER A 339 19.15 -10.83 8.90
N PHE A 340 18.32 -10.27 9.79
CA PHE A 340 18.12 -8.84 9.93
C PHE A 340 18.21 -8.46 11.39
N GLN A 341 19.23 -7.68 11.73
CA GLN A 341 19.50 -7.23 13.09
C GLN A 341 19.71 -5.73 13.17
N GLY A 342 19.10 -5.08 14.16
CA GLY A 342 19.42 -3.70 14.48
C GLY A 342 18.46 -3.05 15.47
N TRP A 343 18.56 -1.72 15.58
CA TRP A 343 17.68 -0.90 16.40
C TRP A 343 16.74 -0.09 15.51
N THR A 344 15.49 0.07 15.92
CA THR A 344 14.57 1.05 15.32
C THR A 344 13.82 1.78 16.43
N ARG A 345 13.20 2.92 16.13
CA ARG A 345 12.40 3.64 17.14
C ARG A 345 10.96 3.20 17.07
N ILE A 346 10.32 3.18 18.22
CA ILE A 346 8.89 2.87 18.34
C ILE A 346 8.10 4.15 18.02
N MET A 347 6.88 4.03 17.51
CA MET A 347 6.01 5.19 17.37
C MET A 347 5.64 5.79 18.75
N SER A 348 5.64 7.13 18.88
CA SER A 348 5.25 7.79 20.14
C SER A 348 3.73 7.72 20.36
N PRO A 349 3.27 7.33 21.57
CA PRO A 349 1.85 7.36 21.90
C PRO A 349 1.29 8.78 22.13
N GLU A 350 2.16 9.79 22.26
CA GLU A 350 1.75 11.19 22.42
C GLU A 350 1.53 11.91 21.08
N GLY A 351 1.77 11.20 19.96
CA GLY A 351 1.49 11.65 18.60
C GLY A 351 2.51 12.65 18.04
N GLY A 352 2.84 12.51 16.76
CA GLY A 352 3.56 13.54 15.98
C GLY A 352 5.06 13.70 16.23
N GLU A 353 5.65 13.03 17.21
CA GLU A 353 7.09 13.12 17.54
C GLU A 353 7.77 11.74 17.61
N GLU A 354 9.10 11.73 17.45
CA GLU A 354 9.91 10.53 17.58
C GLU A 354 9.89 10.04 19.03
N SER A 355 9.56 8.76 19.27
CA SER A 355 9.72 8.20 20.62
C SER A 355 11.18 8.17 21.05
N GLU A 356 11.43 8.40 22.34
CA GLU A 356 12.72 8.09 22.96
C GLU A 356 12.95 6.58 23.10
N ASP A 357 11.90 5.77 22.95
CA ASP A 357 11.97 4.33 23.06
C ASP A 357 12.48 3.70 21.75
N TRP A 358 13.52 2.88 21.93
CA TRP A 358 14.10 2.07 20.87
C TRP A 358 13.75 0.62 21.07
N LEU A 359 13.50 -0.07 19.96
CA LEU A 359 13.32 -1.50 19.87
C LEU A 359 14.51 -2.09 19.12
N PHE A 360 15.28 -2.92 19.81
CA PHE A 360 16.19 -3.83 19.15
C PHE A 360 15.40 -5.01 18.62
N PHE A 361 15.71 -5.44 17.41
CA PHE A 361 15.16 -6.64 16.80
C PHE A 361 16.27 -7.46 16.14
N ASN A 362 16.10 -8.76 16.15
CA ASN A 362 16.91 -9.74 15.45
C ASN A 362 15.98 -10.78 14.86
N LEU A 363 15.85 -10.79 13.54
CA LEU A 363 15.08 -11.75 12.78
C LEU A 363 16.06 -12.67 12.06
N GLU A 364 15.96 -13.96 12.33
CA GLU A 364 16.77 -15.00 11.71
C GLU A 364 15.83 -15.99 11.03
N ALA A 365 16.02 -16.21 9.74
CA ALA A 365 15.29 -17.21 8.99
C ALA A 365 16.23 -18.31 8.53
N GLU A 366 15.80 -19.55 8.73
CA GLU A 366 16.45 -20.73 8.19
C GLU A 366 15.38 -21.56 7.49
N LYS A 367 15.42 -21.57 6.15
CA LYS A 367 14.39 -22.17 5.30
C LYS A 367 13.00 -21.60 5.64
N GLU A 368 12.07 -22.44 6.09
CA GLU A 368 10.70 -22.05 6.40
C GLU A 368 10.48 -21.64 7.88
N LYS A 369 11.53 -21.67 8.70
CA LYS A 369 11.48 -21.31 10.12
C LYS A 369 11.99 -19.89 10.30
N VAL A 370 11.28 -19.08 11.09
CA VAL A 370 11.69 -17.71 11.43
C VAL A 370 11.75 -17.55 12.94
N ASP A 371 12.93 -17.18 13.46
CA ASP A 371 13.15 -16.82 14.85
C ASP A 371 13.22 -15.29 14.98
N LEU A 372 12.42 -14.74 15.88
CA LEU A 372 12.37 -13.31 16.16
C LEU A 372 12.77 -13.07 17.62
N THR A 373 13.76 -12.21 17.84
CA THR A 373 14.10 -11.67 19.16
C THR A 373 13.88 -10.17 19.19
N VAL A 374 13.21 -9.64 20.21
CA VAL A 374 13.10 -8.19 20.44
C VAL A 374 13.51 -7.79 21.85
N ARG A 375 14.01 -6.56 22.01
CA ARG A 375 14.37 -5.94 23.30
C ARG A 375 14.05 -4.46 23.27
N LYS A 376 13.37 -3.95 24.29
CA LYS A 376 13.14 -2.50 24.47
C LYS A 376 14.29 -1.82 25.23
N SER A 377 14.68 -0.62 24.82
CA SER A 377 15.80 0.14 25.39
C SER A 377 15.44 0.83 26.72
N HIS A 378 14.26 1.45 26.83
CA HIS A 378 13.85 2.26 27.97
C HIS A 378 12.54 1.77 28.60
N PRO A 379 12.31 2.07 29.90
CA PRO A 379 11.05 1.85 30.57
C PRO A 379 10.21 3.13 30.50
N ASN A 380 9.43 3.32 29.44
CA ASN A 380 8.28 4.20 29.58
C ASN A 380 7.15 3.38 30.22
N GLU A 381 7.12 3.36 31.55
CA GLU A 381 6.24 2.47 32.34
C GLU A 381 4.77 2.93 32.35
N LEU A 382 4.49 4.14 31.87
CA LEU A 382 3.16 4.74 31.93
C LEU A 382 2.18 4.08 30.96
N ILE A 383 2.65 3.64 29.80
CA ILE A 383 1.80 3.08 28.74
C ILE A 383 2.26 1.65 28.43
N PRO A 384 1.39 0.64 28.61
CA PRO A 384 1.74 -0.74 28.28
C PRO A 384 2.16 -0.89 26.82
N LEU A 385 3.32 -1.51 26.60
CA LEU A 385 3.83 -1.87 25.28
C LEU A 385 3.61 -3.35 25.00
N TYR A 386 3.14 -3.65 23.81
CA TYR A 386 2.99 -4.99 23.28
C TYR A 386 3.87 -5.20 22.05
N TYR A 387 4.27 -6.44 21.79
CA TYR A 387 4.64 -6.87 20.45
C TYR A 387 3.46 -7.61 19.85
N VAL A 388 3.05 -7.21 18.65
CA VAL A 388 1.81 -7.71 18.05
C VAL A 388 2.04 -8.37 16.71
N PHE A 389 1.19 -9.34 16.39
CA PHE A 389 1.09 -10.02 15.12
C PHE A 389 -0.35 -9.88 14.62
N PHE A 390 -0.52 -9.22 13.47
CA PHE A 390 -1.77 -9.20 12.73
C PHE A 390 -1.78 -10.39 11.78
N VAL A 391 -2.75 -11.29 11.92
CA VAL A 391 -2.76 -12.60 11.23
C VAL A 391 -4.06 -12.81 10.47
N SER A 392 -3.98 -13.17 9.19
CA SER A 392 -5.10 -13.68 8.40
C SER A 392 -5.14 -15.20 8.43
N ALA A 393 -6.24 -15.75 8.95
CA ALA A 393 -6.48 -17.18 9.14
C ALA A 393 -7.98 -17.45 9.35
N ASP A 394 -8.43 -18.68 9.11
CA ASP A 394 -9.82 -19.08 9.37
C ASP A 394 -10.09 -19.25 10.87
N ARG A 395 -9.07 -19.67 11.64
CA ARG A 395 -9.17 -20.01 13.07
C ARG A 395 -7.86 -19.77 13.81
N GLY A 396 -7.96 -19.39 15.08
CA GLY A 396 -6.84 -19.28 16.01
C GLY A 396 -7.05 -20.17 17.23
N TYR A 397 -6.00 -20.86 17.68
CA TYR A 397 -6.03 -21.75 18.84
C TYR A 397 -4.98 -21.32 19.86
N VAL A 398 -5.36 -21.21 21.13
CA VAL A 398 -4.44 -20.98 22.25
C VAL A 398 -4.35 -22.24 23.09
N GLY A 399 -3.16 -22.83 23.16
CA GLY A 399 -2.99 -24.15 23.77
C GLY A 399 -3.86 -25.21 23.09
N GLU A 400 -4.42 -26.12 23.88
CA GLU A 400 -5.32 -27.19 23.38
C GLU A 400 -6.82 -26.88 23.58
N GLU A 401 -7.15 -25.86 24.38
CA GLU A 401 -8.51 -25.68 24.91
C GLU A 401 -9.29 -24.53 24.27
N VAL A 402 -8.61 -23.48 23.79
CA VAL A 402 -9.27 -22.26 23.34
C VAL A 402 -9.22 -22.16 21.82
N GLU A 403 -10.39 -22.24 21.19
CA GLU A 403 -10.58 -22.02 19.74
C GLU A 403 -11.33 -20.71 19.52
N LEU A 404 -10.80 -19.84 18.67
CA LEU A 404 -11.39 -18.55 18.31
C LEU A 404 -11.62 -18.45 16.80
N PHE A 405 -12.68 -17.71 16.45
CA PHE A 405 -13.09 -17.47 15.07
C PHE A 405 -13.07 -15.98 14.75
N PRO A 406 -12.70 -15.57 13.52
CA PRO A 406 -12.74 -14.18 13.08
C PRO A 406 -14.14 -13.57 13.23
N GLY A 407 -14.21 -12.27 13.47
CA GLY A 407 -15.47 -11.52 13.61
C GLY A 407 -16.32 -11.89 14.83
N LYS A 408 -15.79 -12.67 15.78
CA LYS A 408 -16.46 -12.99 17.05
C LYS A 408 -15.95 -12.08 18.18
N LEU A 409 -16.77 -11.93 19.23
CA LEU A 409 -16.42 -11.13 20.41
C LEU A 409 -15.59 -11.92 21.44
N ASP A 410 -15.53 -13.24 21.30
CA ASP A 410 -14.72 -14.11 22.17
C ASP A 410 -13.25 -13.78 21.99
N ARG A 411 -12.53 -13.63 23.09
CA ARG A 411 -11.10 -13.29 23.09
C ARG A 411 -10.39 -14.04 24.20
N TYR A 412 -9.12 -14.34 23.96
CA TYR A 412 -8.24 -14.86 25.00
C TYR A 412 -7.46 -13.71 25.64
N GLN A 413 -7.37 -13.71 26.97
CA GLN A 413 -6.44 -12.89 27.74
C GLN A 413 -5.95 -13.71 28.93
N GLY A 414 -4.65 -13.96 28.98
CA GLY A 414 -4.07 -14.83 30.00
C GLY A 414 -2.57 -14.97 29.86
N ASN A 415 -2.03 -16.06 30.41
CA ASN A 415 -0.62 -16.37 30.30
C ASN A 415 -0.22 -16.64 28.85
N VAL A 416 1.05 -16.36 28.56
CA VAL A 416 1.69 -16.69 27.29
C VAL A 416 1.63 -18.20 27.04
N GLU A 417 1.13 -18.57 25.88
CA GLU A 417 0.96 -19.94 25.40
C GLU A 417 1.33 -20.03 23.92
N LYS A 418 1.54 -21.25 23.42
CA LYS A 418 1.66 -21.48 21.97
C LYS A 418 0.35 -21.10 21.29
N VAL A 419 0.45 -20.41 20.16
CA VAL A 419 -0.69 -20.07 19.30
C VAL A 419 -0.56 -20.76 17.95
N LEU A 420 -1.62 -21.44 17.53
CA LEU A 420 -1.72 -22.10 16.23
C LEU A 420 -2.79 -21.39 15.40
N PHE A 421 -2.46 -20.98 14.19
CA PHE A 421 -3.41 -20.46 13.21
C PHE A 421 -3.64 -21.50 12.12
N LYS A 422 -4.90 -21.62 11.67
CA LYS A 422 -5.27 -22.54 10.57
C LYS A 422 -6.03 -21.82 9.49
N LYS A 423 -5.74 -22.17 8.24
CA LYS A 423 -6.52 -21.77 7.07
C LYS A 423 -6.58 -22.93 6.09
N ALA A 424 -7.79 -23.37 5.76
CA ALA A 424 -8.00 -24.65 5.06
C ALA A 424 -7.22 -25.82 5.70
N LYS A 425 -6.25 -26.42 5.00
CA LYS A 425 -5.40 -27.53 5.49
C LYS A 425 -4.07 -27.07 6.08
N GLU A 426 -3.79 -25.78 5.99
CA GLU A 426 -2.49 -25.20 6.30
C GLU A 426 -2.47 -24.65 7.72
N THR A 427 -1.27 -24.58 8.29
CA THR A 427 -1.05 -24.14 9.67
C THR A 427 0.20 -23.29 9.82
N ILE A 428 0.14 -22.30 10.70
CA ILE A 428 1.30 -21.57 11.23
C ILE A 428 1.26 -21.64 12.75
N GLU A 429 2.42 -21.87 13.37
CA GLU A 429 2.61 -21.82 14.82
C GLU A 429 3.46 -20.62 15.21
N ILE A 430 3.03 -19.89 16.24
CA ILE A 430 3.81 -18.85 16.90
C ILE A 430 4.12 -19.34 18.32
N ILE A 431 5.39 -19.64 18.57
CA ILE A 431 5.89 -20.25 19.80
C ILE A 431 6.71 -19.22 20.59
N PRO A 432 6.18 -18.66 21.68
CA PRO A 432 6.92 -17.76 22.55
C PRO A 432 7.85 -18.53 23.51
N HIS A 433 9.05 -18.01 23.76
CA HIS A 433 10.05 -18.61 24.65
C HIS A 433 10.27 -17.78 25.93
N PHE A 434 9.18 -17.30 26.52
CA PHE A 434 9.19 -16.47 27.73
C PHE A 434 7.85 -16.50 28.44
N GLU A 435 7.84 -16.08 29.70
CA GLU A 435 6.63 -15.92 30.50
C GLU A 435 6.19 -14.43 30.49
N SER A 436 4.92 -14.19 30.14
CA SER A 436 4.27 -12.88 30.22
C SER A 436 2.74 -13.05 30.13
N GLU A 437 2.03 -11.95 29.89
CA GLU A 437 0.64 -11.95 29.45
C GLU A 437 0.55 -11.86 27.93
N MET A 438 -0.43 -12.54 27.35
CA MET A 438 -0.81 -12.38 25.96
C MET A 438 -2.31 -12.18 25.79
N LYS A 439 -2.69 -11.63 24.63
CA LYS A 439 -4.07 -11.48 24.19
C LYS A 439 -4.21 -12.01 22.76
N LEU A 440 -5.27 -12.75 22.48
CA LEU A 440 -5.68 -13.10 21.12
C LEU A 440 -7.09 -12.54 20.90
N ILE A 441 -7.20 -11.60 19.97
CA ILE A 441 -8.40 -10.82 19.70
C ILE A 441 -8.82 -11.10 18.26
N PRO A 442 -10.00 -11.70 18.01
CA PRO A 442 -10.55 -11.76 16.68
C PRO A 442 -10.90 -10.36 16.19
N LEU A 443 -10.56 -10.09 14.94
CA LEU A 443 -10.83 -8.82 14.27
C LEU A 443 -12.02 -8.98 13.32
N ALA A 444 -12.55 -7.85 12.86
CA ALA A 444 -13.65 -7.85 11.88
C ALA A 444 -13.20 -8.39 10.49
N GLY A 445 -11.89 -8.37 10.21
CA GLY A 445 -11.32 -8.70 8.91
C GLY A 445 -11.72 -7.72 7.80
N LYS A 446 -11.52 -8.14 6.55
CA LYS A 446 -11.87 -7.40 5.32
C LYS A 446 -11.06 -6.12 5.14
N ASP A 447 -11.70 -4.96 5.04
CA ASP A 447 -11.07 -3.69 4.72
C ASP A 447 -10.42 -3.01 5.93
N HIS A 448 -10.21 -3.76 7.03
CA HIS A 448 -9.59 -3.28 8.26
C HIS A 448 -8.40 -4.17 8.68
N PHE A 449 -7.46 -3.56 9.40
CA PHE A 449 -6.20 -4.14 9.88
C PHE A 449 -5.43 -4.87 8.79
N TRP A 450 -5.30 -4.27 7.60
CA TRP A 450 -4.70 -4.86 6.40
C TRP A 450 -5.28 -6.25 6.07
N SER A 451 -6.59 -6.42 6.23
CA SER A 451 -7.30 -7.71 6.11
C SER A 451 -6.93 -8.77 7.14
N ALA A 452 -6.35 -8.41 8.30
CA ALA A 452 -6.09 -9.36 9.37
C ALA A 452 -7.39 -9.85 10.03
N ASP A 453 -7.42 -11.15 10.33
CA ASP A 453 -8.53 -11.82 10.99
C ASP A 453 -8.34 -11.89 12.52
N PHE A 454 -7.09 -11.79 12.98
CA PHE A 454 -6.71 -11.85 14.38
C PHE A 454 -5.60 -10.86 14.72
N LEU A 455 -5.65 -10.33 15.94
CA LEU A 455 -4.56 -9.62 16.61
C LEU A 455 -4.04 -10.49 17.77
N LEU A 456 -2.81 -10.95 17.66
CA LEU A 456 -2.08 -11.62 18.75
C LEU A 456 -1.09 -10.64 19.37
N ALA A 457 -1.24 -10.34 20.66
CA ALA A 457 -0.44 -9.34 21.37
C ALA A 457 0.27 -9.93 22.60
N PHE A 458 1.58 -9.72 22.71
CA PHE A 458 2.41 -10.17 23.83
C PHE A 458 2.93 -8.97 24.63
N SER A 459 2.73 -8.96 25.95
CA SER A 459 3.14 -7.82 26.78
C SER A 459 4.67 -7.78 26.99
N LEU A 460 5.29 -6.62 26.72
CA LEU A 460 6.72 -6.37 26.88
C LEU A 460 7.02 -5.63 28.21
N LYS A 461 6.82 -6.31 29.35
CA LYS A 461 6.94 -5.70 30.68
C LYS A 461 8.38 -5.39 31.09
N LYS A 462 9.25 -6.41 31.07
CA LYS A 462 10.66 -6.35 31.50
C LYS A 462 11.55 -5.59 30.49
N LYS A 463 12.39 -4.70 31.01
CA LYS A 463 13.40 -3.91 30.26
C LYS A 463 14.58 -4.78 29.83
N LEU A 464 15.12 -4.54 28.63
CA LEU A 464 16.27 -5.24 28.04
C LEU A 464 16.17 -6.78 28.02
N TYR A 465 15.00 -7.31 28.36
CA TYR A 465 14.73 -8.73 28.35
C TYR A 465 14.56 -9.19 26.90
N PRO A 466 15.25 -10.26 26.47
CA PRO A 466 15.08 -10.83 25.14
C PRO A 466 13.76 -11.59 25.05
N TYR A 467 12.73 -10.96 24.49
CA TYR A 467 11.51 -11.66 24.10
C TYR A 467 11.77 -12.38 22.80
N ARG A 468 11.51 -13.69 22.79
CA ARG A 468 11.83 -14.56 21.65
C ARG A 468 10.59 -15.31 21.20
N TRP A 469 10.39 -15.38 19.89
CA TRP A 469 9.37 -16.20 19.25
C TRP A 469 10.02 -17.04 18.15
N THR A 470 9.48 -18.23 17.95
CA THR A 470 9.71 -19.06 16.75
C THR A 470 8.40 -19.14 15.97
N ILE A 471 8.47 -18.90 14.66
CA ILE A 471 7.36 -19.00 13.72
C ILE A 471 7.65 -20.19 12.80
N ASN A 472 6.74 -21.18 12.81
CA ASN A 472 6.86 -22.45 12.08
C ASN A 472 5.64 -22.76 11.23
#